data_AF-B5WA51-F1
#
_entry.id   AF-B5WA51-F1
#
_cell.length_a   1.000
_cell.length_b   1.000
_cell.length_c   1.000
_cell.angle_alpha   90.00
_cell.angle_beta   90.00
_cell.angle_gamma   90.00
#
_symmetry.space_group_name_H-M   'P 1'
#
loop_
_entity.id
_entity.type
_entity.pdbx_description
1 polymer ?
#
loop_
_entity_poly.entity_id
_entity_poly.type
_entity_poly.pdbx_seq_one_letter_code
_entity_poly.pdbx_strand_id
1 'polypeptide(L)'
;MRFRRPKELLGKVNVKIALQMLGRLSIISVISLVLATINNLGNHKNYWERTIFATQTVDFNILSHTLPTKLSLALLEGETEELQRTLDSNYGLFGLVVTNCESAIADCPEQEILYYSNSRRLWKEGLKVENLTNEPYDLLRDPPPLFAERKYTRRYQPEADPTGMVNRGEIIGRVYYVRRVPPTFAESYGKWARGLLRFQHSPSIFSLTTGIFLTGGAVVWLLIEFMLYRKRREKKQLLEEARNIREELEQKVKQNEALIAVREKGREELEDYRREQQSIATELKIAIADYEQKIVDFQHQQDDSQTSLQELRNQLAWAVEYQVEAQEEIDRRSEAIANLENCLNSQNREQQEMTRTLEKLQRQLQETEEREGRTNEQIVSLNQKIAELTREYDQAIQQSADLQSQLREQADVEQLRRALESAREESECIKEQSRDFEVYITAENERLAAKIRQLENELGEHRSRILYLESRLEDREVGDHHVSDWIKPEDCFTPANLSRSNISSLSSSEVIRGLHRLEFVTDHQTGSHVHLKKTLFCTVPHPNKDVPYGTLKNILQFGKISEQELRDNF
;
A
#
# COMPACT_ATOMS: atom_id res chain seq x y z
N MET A 1 -0.65 -45.36 3.32
CA MET A 1 -1.10 -44.52 4.46
C MET A 1 -0.63 -45.13 5.76
N ARG A 2 0.44 -44.61 6.37
CA ARG A 2 0.95 -45.09 7.68
C ARG A 2 0.17 -44.38 8.80
N PHE A 3 -0.65 -45.13 9.52
CA PHE A 3 -1.22 -44.68 10.79
C PHE A 3 -0.07 -44.41 11.78
N ARG A 4 0.18 -43.12 12.08
CA ARG A 4 1.04 -42.73 13.21
C ARG A 4 0.37 -43.19 14.50
N ARG A 5 1.12 -43.93 15.32
CA ARG A 5 0.67 -44.49 16.60
C ARG A 5 0.17 -43.37 17.55
N PRO A 6 -0.94 -43.56 18.27
CA PRO A 6 -1.49 -42.59 19.22
C PRO A 6 -0.73 -42.57 20.57
N LYS A 7 0.60 -42.75 20.57
CA LYS A 7 1.42 -42.73 21.79
C LYS A 7 2.25 -41.45 21.98
N GLU A 8 2.23 -40.52 21.03
CA GLU A 8 2.97 -39.25 21.12
C GLU A 8 2.09 -38.03 21.48
N LEU A 9 0.78 -38.20 21.68
CA LEU A 9 -0.15 -37.10 21.99
C LEU A 9 -0.23 -36.75 23.50
N LEU A 10 0.32 -37.59 24.38
CA LEU A 10 0.51 -37.26 25.79
C LEU A 10 1.92 -36.71 26.00
N GLY A 11 2.20 -35.58 25.37
CA GLY A 11 3.37 -34.77 25.72
C GLY A 11 3.33 -34.50 27.22
N LYS A 12 4.48 -34.62 27.90
CA LYS A 12 4.66 -34.40 29.35
C LYS A 12 3.84 -33.19 29.81
N VAL A 13 2.61 -33.44 30.28
CA VAL A 13 1.74 -32.37 30.79
C VAL A 13 2.42 -31.89 32.06
N ASN A 14 2.81 -30.62 32.06
CA ASN A 14 3.43 -30.03 33.24
C ASN A 14 2.48 -30.24 34.42
N VAL A 15 2.94 -30.94 35.46
CA VAL A 15 2.14 -31.34 36.63
C VAL A 15 1.43 -30.13 37.23
N LYS A 16 2.08 -28.95 37.23
CA LYS A 16 1.49 -27.69 37.67
C LYS A 16 0.27 -27.27 36.83
N ILE A 17 0.31 -27.48 35.52
CA ILE A 17 -0.79 -27.18 34.60
C ILE A 17 -1.94 -28.16 34.81
N ALA A 18 -1.64 -29.46 34.93
CA ALA A 18 -2.65 -30.48 35.21
C ALA A 18 -3.37 -30.21 36.55
N LEU A 19 -2.62 -29.83 37.59
CA LEU A 19 -3.19 -29.48 38.89
C LEU A 19 -4.11 -28.25 38.80
N GLN A 20 -3.73 -27.22 38.03
CA GLN A 20 -4.57 -26.05 37.80
C GLN A 20 -5.84 -26.41 37.00
N MET A 21 -5.74 -27.27 35.99
CA MET A 21 -6.88 -27.75 35.21
C MET A 21 -7.89 -28.48 36.10
N LEU A 22 -7.41 -29.40 36.94
CA LEU A 22 -8.24 -30.14 37.90
C LEU A 22 -8.85 -29.21 38.96
N GLY A 23 -8.09 -28.23 39.45
CA GLY A 23 -8.59 -27.22 40.40
C GLY A 23 -9.75 -26.41 39.82
N ARG A 24 -9.63 -25.94 38.56
CA ARG A 24 -10.72 -25.23 37.88
C ARG A 24 -11.93 -26.12 37.61
N LEU A 25 -11.70 -27.38 37.22
CA LEU A 25 -12.79 -28.34 37.03
C LEU A 25 -13.57 -28.52 38.34
N SER A 26 -12.86 -28.74 39.45
CA SER A 26 -13.48 -28.87 40.77
C SER A 26 -14.33 -27.65 41.13
N ILE A 27 -13.80 -26.43 40.95
CA ILE A 27 -14.55 -25.19 41.24
C ILE A 27 -15.81 -25.10 40.38
N ILE A 28 -15.70 -25.34 39.07
CA ILE A 28 -16.84 -25.26 38.15
C ILE A 28 -17.88 -26.34 38.48
N SER A 29 -17.45 -27.56 38.78
CA SER A 29 -18.35 -28.65 39.20
C SER A 29 -19.09 -28.33 40.49
N VAL A 30 -18.44 -27.72 41.47
CA VAL A 30 -19.08 -27.26 42.72
C VAL A 30 -20.13 -26.19 42.43
N ILE A 31 -19.81 -25.18 41.60
CA ILE A 31 -20.75 -24.14 41.22
C ILE A 31 -21.97 -24.74 40.48
N SER A 32 -21.73 -25.63 39.51
CA SER A 32 -22.79 -26.34 38.81
C SER A 32 -23.69 -27.14 39.74
N LEU A 33 -23.12 -27.82 40.74
CA LEU A 33 -23.89 -28.59 41.72
C LEU A 33 -24.74 -27.67 42.62
N VAL A 34 -24.21 -26.52 43.03
CA VAL A 34 -24.97 -25.52 43.80
C VAL A 34 -26.16 -25.01 42.99
N LEU A 35 -25.93 -24.61 41.73
CA LEU A 35 -27.01 -24.15 40.84
C LEU A 35 -28.06 -25.25 40.61
N ALA A 36 -27.61 -26.50 40.40
CA ALA A 36 -28.51 -27.64 40.29
C ALA A 36 -29.36 -27.84 41.55
N THR A 37 -28.77 -27.68 42.73
CA THR A 37 -29.46 -27.83 44.02
C THR A 37 -30.53 -26.76 44.19
N ILE A 38 -30.21 -25.50 43.87
CA ILE A 38 -31.17 -24.38 43.91
C ILE A 38 -32.34 -24.64 42.94
N ASN A 39 -32.04 -25.05 41.71
CA ASN A 39 -33.09 -25.37 40.74
C ASN A 39 -33.95 -26.56 41.19
N ASN A 40 -33.33 -27.57 41.81
CA ASN A 40 -34.05 -28.71 42.36
C ASN A 40 -34.94 -28.37 43.55
N LEU A 41 -34.55 -27.39 44.36
CA LEU A 41 -35.43 -26.85 45.40
C LEU A 41 -36.68 -26.22 44.77
N GLY A 42 -36.51 -25.41 43.73
CA GLY A 42 -37.62 -24.83 42.97
C GLY A 42 -38.53 -25.91 42.36
N ASN A 43 -37.95 -26.93 41.72
CA ASN A 43 -38.71 -28.04 41.14
C ASN A 43 -39.44 -28.87 42.18
N HIS A 44 -38.83 -29.13 43.34
CA HIS A 44 -39.48 -29.84 44.45
C HIS A 44 -40.70 -29.06 44.94
N LYS A 45 -40.55 -27.75 45.17
CA LYS A 45 -41.65 -26.89 45.59
C LYS A 45 -42.78 -26.88 44.55
N ASN A 46 -42.43 -26.67 43.27
CA ASN A 46 -43.40 -26.66 42.17
C ASN A 46 -44.14 -28.01 42.03
N TYR A 47 -43.42 -29.13 42.15
CA TYR A 47 -44.02 -30.46 42.08
C TYR A 47 -45.06 -30.70 43.17
N TRP A 48 -44.74 -30.38 44.43
CA TRP A 48 -45.65 -30.62 45.55
C TRP A 48 -46.79 -29.58 45.62
N GLU A 49 -46.48 -28.29 45.54
CA GLU A 49 -47.46 -27.22 45.70
C GLU A 49 -48.33 -27.00 44.48
N ARG A 50 -47.85 -27.33 43.27
CA ARG A 50 -48.65 -27.20 42.05
C ARG A 50 -49.13 -28.54 41.53
N THR A 51 -48.21 -29.43 41.15
CA THR A 51 -48.59 -30.66 40.43
C THR A 51 -49.41 -31.59 41.30
N ILE A 52 -48.88 -32.02 42.45
CA ILE A 52 -49.57 -32.95 43.34
C ILE A 52 -50.84 -32.32 43.92
N PHE A 53 -50.75 -31.07 44.36
CA PHE A 53 -51.91 -30.35 44.86
C PHE A 53 -53.04 -30.29 43.84
N ALA A 54 -52.74 -29.92 42.59
CA ALA A 54 -53.74 -29.83 41.53
C ALA A 54 -54.35 -31.17 41.16
N THR A 55 -53.54 -32.22 41.07
CA THR A 55 -54.03 -33.58 40.81
C THR A 55 -54.96 -34.03 41.93
N GLN A 56 -54.56 -33.87 43.20
CA GLN A 56 -55.40 -34.23 44.34
C GLN A 56 -56.70 -33.42 44.39
N THR A 57 -56.68 -32.13 44.05
CA THR A 57 -57.91 -31.31 44.00
C THR A 57 -58.87 -31.81 42.93
N VAL A 58 -58.36 -32.24 41.76
CA VAL A 58 -59.20 -32.85 40.72
C VAL A 58 -59.78 -34.17 41.21
N ASP A 59 -58.96 -35.02 41.85
CA ASP A 59 -59.42 -36.29 42.41
C ASP A 59 -60.48 -36.07 43.49
N PHE A 60 -60.28 -35.11 44.40
CA PHE A 60 -61.25 -34.75 45.44
C PHE A 60 -62.56 -34.26 44.85
N ASN A 61 -62.50 -33.47 43.78
CA ASN A 61 -63.70 -33.03 43.08
C ASN A 61 -64.46 -34.23 42.47
N ILE A 62 -63.77 -35.16 41.80
CA ILE A 62 -64.42 -36.35 41.24
C ILE A 62 -65.04 -37.20 42.35
N LEU A 63 -64.32 -37.35 43.46
CA LEU A 63 -64.80 -38.11 44.61
C LEU A 63 -65.99 -37.43 45.30
N SER A 64 -66.03 -36.10 45.43
CA SER A 64 -67.18 -35.41 46.04
C SER A 64 -68.48 -35.61 45.27
N HIS A 65 -68.38 -35.94 43.98
CA HIS A 65 -69.51 -36.28 43.12
C HIS A 65 -69.96 -37.74 43.18
N THR A 66 -69.17 -38.66 43.73
CA THR A 66 -69.39 -40.11 43.58
C THR A 66 -69.27 -40.90 44.88
N LEU A 67 -68.33 -40.51 45.73
CA LEU A 67 -67.95 -41.22 46.93
C LEU A 67 -69.03 -41.17 48.03
N PRO A 68 -69.70 -40.02 48.31
CA PRO A 68 -70.71 -39.96 49.37
C PRO A 68 -71.85 -40.94 49.16
N THR A 69 -72.33 -41.09 47.92
CA THR A 69 -73.41 -42.02 47.58
C THR A 69 -72.99 -43.46 47.82
N LYS A 70 -71.81 -43.86 47.31
CA LYS A 70 -71.31 -45.23 47.44
C LYS A 70 -71.02 -45.60 48.90
N LEU A 71 -70.39 -44.70 49.66
CA LEU A 71 -70.07 -44.94 51.06
C LEU A 71 -71.32 -44.94 51.95
N SER A 72 -72.30 -44.08 51.69
CA SER A 72 -73.56 -44.10 52.44
C SER A 72 -74.29 -45.42 52.22
N LEU A 73 -74.36 -45.91 50.98
CA LEU A 73 -74.96 -47.21 50.67
C LEU A 73 -74.24 -48.36 51.38
N ALA A 74 -72.91 -48.42 51.27
CA ALA A 74 -72.12 -49.48 51.90
C ALA A 74 -72.23 -49.48 53.44
N LEU A 75 -72.35 -48.29 54.07
CA LEU A 75 -72.59 -48.18 55.51
C LEU A 75 -73.99 -48.68 55.90
N LEU A 76 -75.03 -48.34 55.13
CA LEU A 76 -76.41 -48.75 55.39
C LEU A 76 -76.62 -50.26 55.19
N GLU A 77 -75.97 -50.84 54.18
CA GLU A 77 -76.03 -52.28 53.89
C GLU A 77 -75.11 -53.12 54.79
N GLY A 78 -74.21 -52.48 55.57
CA GLY A 78 -73.25 -53.18 56.43
C GLY A 78 -72.10 -53.87 55.69
N GLU A 79 -71.88 -53.51 54.42
CA GLU A 79 -70.87 -54.11 53.52
C GLU A 79 -69.47 -53.53 53.78
N THR A 80 -68.92 -53.87 54.95
CA THR A 80 -67.63 -53.34 55.43
C THR A 80 -66.43 -53.65 54.53
N GLU A 81 -66.45 -54.78 53.81
CA GLU A 81 -65.39 -55.16 52.87
C GLU A 81 -65.37 -54.25 51.64
N GLU A 82 -66.53 -53.97 51.04
CA GLU A 82 -66.63 -53.09 49.87
C GLU A 82 -66.35 -51.63 50.25
N LEU A 83 -66.72 -51.23 51.47
CA LEU A 83 -66.35 -49.94 52.03
C LEU A 83 -64.82 -49.80 52.11
N GLN A 84 -64.12 -50.74 52.75
CA GLN A 84 -62.67 -50.68 52.89
C GLN A 84 -61.97 -50.77 51.53
N ARG A 85 -62.45 -51.63 50.62
CA ARG A 85 -61.94 -51.73 49.24
C ARG A 85 -62.08 -50.42 48.48
N THR A 86 -63.19 -49.72 48.68
CA THR A 86 -63.41 -48.39 48.09
C THR A 86 -62.42 -47.38 48.65
N LEU A 87 -62.19 -47.37 49.97
CA LEU A 87 -61.20 -46.48 50.59
C LEU A 87 -59.76 -46.78 50.12
N ASP A 88 -59.42 -48.05 49.94
CA ASP A 88 -58.07 -48.49 49.56
C ASP A 88 -57.75 -48.30 48.08
N SER A 89 -58.77 -48.03 47.25
CA SER A 89 -58.65 -47.88 45.79
C SER A 89 -57.76 -46.71 45.33
N ASN A 90 -57.44 -45.77 46.23
CA ASN A 90 -56.54 -44.64 45.94
C ASN A 90 -55.04 -44.97 46.07
N TYR A 91 -54.68 -46.22 46.41
CA TYR A 91 -53.29 -46.69 46.58
C TYR A 91 -52.43 -45.81 47.51
N GLY A 92 -53.06 -45.11 48.46
CA GLY A 92 -52.42 -44.20 49.40
C GLY A 92 -51.89 -42.91 48.79
N LEU A 93 -52.46 -42.42 47.68
CA LEU A 93 -52.14 -41.11 47.10
C LEU A 93 -52.56 -39.95 48.02
N PHE A 94 -53.68 -40.13 48.72
CA PHE A 94 -54.24 -39.27 49.75
C PHE A 94 -54.99 -40.15 50.77
N GLY A 95 -55.35 -39.58 51.91
CA GLY A 95 -56.15 -40.26 52.92
C GLY A 95 -57.63 -40.10 52.65
N LEU A 96 -58.39 -41.17 52.82
CA LEU A 96 -59.84 -41.12 52.95
C LEU A 96 -60.18 -41.60 54.35
N VAL A 97 -60.99 -40.83 55.08
CA VAL A 97 -61.31 -41.10 56.48
C VAL A 97 -62.82 -40.98 56.67
N VAL A 98 -63.45 -42.03 57.16
CA VAL A 98 -64.89 -42.09 57.43
C VAL A 98 -65.11 -41.96 58.94
N THR A 99 -66.00 -41.05 59.34
CA THR A 99 -66.34 -40.79 60.74
C THR A 99 -67.83 -40.89 60.99
N ASN A 100 -68.24 -41.13 62.24
CA ASN A 100 -69.63 -41.17 62.69
C ASN A 100 -70.26 -39.78 62.99
N CYS A 101 -69.69 -38.68 62.51
CA CYS A 101 -70.23 -37.36 62.84
C CYS A 101 -71.59 -37.10 62.15
N GLU A 102 -72.64 -36.92 62.95
CA GLU A 102 -74.02 -36.69 62.51
C GLU A 102 -74.37 -35.20 62.28
N SER A 103 -73.43 -34.29 62.56
CA SER A 103 -73.65 -32.85 62.40
C SER A 103 -73.29 -32.37 60.98
N ALA A 104 -73.89 -31.27 60.54
CA ALA A 104 -73.46 -30.52 59.35
C ALA A 104 -72.38 -29.46 59.66
N ILE A 105 -72.19 -29.11 60.93
CA ILE A 105 -71.30 -28.03 61.40
C ILE A 105 -69.84 -28.47 61.26
N ALA A 106 -68.95 -27.64 60.71
CA ALA A 106 -67.56 -28.02 60.47
C ALA A 106 -66.85 -28.61 61.69
N ASP A 107 -67.08 -28.05 62.88
CA ASP A 107 -66.53 -28.55 64.13
C ASP A 107 -67.38 -29.70 64.72
N CYS A 108 -66.76 -30.86 64.89
CA CYS A 108 -67.39 -32.08 65.42
C CYS A 108 -66.41 -32.78 66.38
N PRO A 109 -66.27 -32.28 67.62
CA PRO A 109 -65.23 -32.71 68.54
C PRO A 109 -65.41 -34.14 69.07
N GLU A 110 -66.65 -34.67 69.07
CA GLU A 110 -66.99 -36.02 69.57
C GLU A 110 -66.93 -37.09 68.48
N GLN A 111 -66.41 -36.79 67.28
CA GLN A 111 -66.36 -37.75 66.18
C GLN A 111 -65.30 -38.84 66.39
N GLU A 112 -65.65 -40.07 66.03
CA GLU A 112 -64.75 -41.22 66.00
C GLU A 112 -64.46 -41.65 64.56
N ILE A 113 -63.22 -42.09 64.33
CA ILE A 113 -62.80 -42.63 63.02
C ILE A 113 -63.25 -44.09 62.93
N LEU A 114 -64.19 -44.35 62.02
CA LEU A 114 -64.71 -45.69 61.77
C LEU A 114 -63.81 -46.48 60.81
N TYR A 115 -63.47 -45.85 59.68
CA TYR A 115 -62.68 -46.47 58.62
C TYR A 115 -61.71 -45.47 58.01
N TYR A 116 -60.59 -45.95 57.50
CA TYR A 116 -59.62 -45.11 56.79
C TYR A 116 -58.88 -45.92 55.72
N SER A 117 -58.38 -45.24 54.69
CA SER A 117 -57.63 -45.91 53.63
C SER A 117 -56.31 -46.50 54.17
N ASN A 118 -56.02 -47.75 53.85
CA ASN A 118 -54.84 -48.45 54.30
C ASN A 118 -53.64 -48.06 53.43
N SER A 119 -52.63 -47.42 54.04
CA SER A 119 -51.45 -46.95 53.34
C SER A 119 -50.22 -47.00 54.22
N ARG A 120 -49.08 -47.41 53.64
CA ARG A 120 -47.74 -47.30 54.25
C ARG A 120 -47.14 -45.89 54.10
N ARG A 121 -47.91 -44.88 53.68
CA ARG A 121 -47.42 -43.54 53.30
C ARG A 121 -47.75 -42.46 54.34
N LEU A 122 -46.98 -41.37 54.26
CA LEU A 122 -46.84 -40.25 55.22
C LEU A 122 -48.13 -39.51 55.64
N TRP A 123 -49.27 -39.64 54.95
CA TRP A 123 -50.49 -38.92 55.35
C TRP A 123 -51.07 -39.44 56.68
N LYS A 124 -50.72 -40.69 57.07
CA LYS A 124 -51.13 -41.31 58.34
C LYS A 124 -50.39 -40.74 59.55
N GLU A 125 -49.19 -40.17 59.37
CA GLU A 125 -48.35 -39.68 60.48
C GLU A 125 -48.92 -38.42 61.16
N GLY A 126 -49.86 -37.72 60.52
CA GLY A 126 -50.58 -36.57 61.07
C GLY A 126 -52.06 -36.80 61.36
N LEU A 127 -52.55 -38.04 61.24
CA LEU A 127 -53.97 -38.36 61.40
C LEU A 127 -54.35 -38.32 62.90
N LYS A 128 -55.00 -37.25 63.31
CA LYS A 128 -55.70 -37.14 64.59
C LYS A 128 -57.08 -36.52 64.36
N VAL A 129 -58.02 -36.80 65.25
CA VAL A 129 -59.41 -36.31 65.13
C VAL A 129 -59.44 -34.77 65.09
N GLU A 130 -58.57 -34.10 65.83
CA GLU A 130 -58.51 -32.64 65.90
C GLU A 130 -58.01 -32.00 64.59
N ASN A 131 -57.23 -32.74 63.80
CA ASN A 131 -56.71 -32.26 62.53
C ASN A 131 -57.73 -32.39 61.39
N LEU A 132 -58.79 -33.20 61.55
CA LEU A 132 -59.82 -33.41 60.54
C LEU A 132 -60.70 -32.19 60.34
N THR A 133 -60.85 -31.32 61.35
CA THR A 133 -61.69 -30.11 61.27
C THR A 133 -61.27 -29.16 60.15
N ASN A 134 -59.99 -29.17 59.76
CA ASN A 134 -59.44 -28.31 58.71
C ASN A 134 -59.39 -29.00 57.33
N GLU A 135 -59.73 -30.29 57.24
CA GLU A 135 -59.69 -31.04 55.99
C GLU A 135 -61.05 -30.98 55.27
N PRO A 136 -61.07 -30.98 53.94
CA PRO A 136 -62.31 -31.00 53.18
C PRO A 136 -63.08 -32.31 53.41
N TYR A 137 -64.40 -32.20 53.53
CA TYR A 137 -65.27 -33.34 53.77
C TYR A 137 -66.58 -33.24 53.00
N ASP A 138 -67.18 -34.41 52.78
CA ASP A 138 -68.57 -34.54 52.33
C ASP A 138 -69.40 -35.30 53.36
N LEU A 139 -70.70 -35.01 53.38
CA LEU A 139 -71.66 -35.61 54.28
C LEU A 139 -72.17 -36.94 53.73
N LEU A 140 -72.20 -37.96 54.58
CA LEU A 140 -72.84 -39.25 54.31
C LEU A 140 -74.26 -39.20 54.88
N ARG A 141 -75.26 -39.65 54.10
CA ARG A 141 -76.68 -39.49 54.46
C ARG A 141 -77.50 -40.74 54.22
N ASP A 142 -78.60 -40.86 54.97
CA ASP A 142 -79.68 -41.81 54.73
C ASP A 142 -80.99 -41.05 54.38
N PRO A 143 -81.52 -41.15 53.14
CA PRO A 143 -81.04 -41.96 52.02
C PRO A 143 -79.72 -41.41 51.39
N PRO A 144 -78.97 -42.25 50.65
CA PRO A 144 -77.72 -41.85 50.01
C PRO A 144 -77.87 -40.57 49.16
N PRO A 145 -76.90 -39.64 49.24
CA PRO A 145 -76.97 -38.37 48.52
C PRO A 145 -76.98 -38.59 47.01
N LEU A 146 -77.81 -37.82 46.30
CA LEU A 146 -77.98 -37.89 44.83
C LEU A 146 -77.15 -36.84 44.10
N PHE A 147 -76.87 -35.70 44.75
CA PHE A 147 -76.12 -34.59 44.18
C PHE A 147 -74.94 -34.25 45.07
N ALA A 148 -73.84 -33.79 44.47
CA ALA A 148 -72.73 -33.23 45.25
C ALA A 148 -73.13 -31.90 45.86
N GLU A 149 -72.97 -31.74 47.17
CA GLU A 149 -73.23 -30.48 47.89
C GLU A 149 -72.05 -29.51 47.75
N ARG A 150 -70.85 -30.02 47.41
CA ARG A 150 -69.61 -29.25 47.27
C ARG A 150 -68.86 -29.62 45.98
N LYS A 151 -68.16 -28.64 45.41
CA LYS A 151 -67.31 -28.80 44.22
C LYS A 151 -66.09 -27.88 44.27
N TYR A 152 -65.02 -28.28 43.60
CA TYR A 152 -63.88 -27.43 43.32
C TYR A 152 -64.04 -26.81 41.93
N THR A 153 -64.12 -25.49 41.84
CA THR A 153 -64.27 -24.80 40.54
C THR A 153 -62.93 -24.70 39.80
N ARG A 154 -61.81 -24.74 40.53
CA ARG A 154 -60.45 -24.65 39.98
C ARG A 154 -59.53 -25.70 40.58
N ARG A 155 -58.57 -26.16 39.77
CA ARG A 155 -57.58 -27.18 40.17
C ARG A 155 -56.67 -26.74 41.33
N TYR A 156 -56.48 -25.44 41.55
CA TYR A 156 -55.61 -24.92 42.62
C TYR A 156 -56.38 -24.33 43.79
N GLN A 157 -57.67 -24.67 43.92
CA GLN A 157 -58.48 -24.17 45.03
C GLN A 157 -58.31 -25.07 46.27
N PRO A 158 -57.99 -24.52 47.45
CA PRO A 158 -57.81 -25.29 48.67
C PRO A 158 -59.13 -25.83 49.24
N GLU A 159 -60.19 -25.03 49.15
CA GLU A 159 -61.49 -25.33 49.73
C GLU A 159 -62.54 -25.55 48.65
N ALA A 160 -63.52 -26.41 48.93
CA ALA A 160 -64.62 -26.69 48.01
C ALA A 160 -65.76 -25.68 48.21
N ASP A 161 -66.26 -25.14 47.11
CA ASP A 161 -67.41 -24.24 47.05
C ASP A 161 -68.72 -25.03 47.13
N PRO A 162 -69.77 -24.51 47.78
CA PRO A 162 -71.09 -25.13 47.77
C PRO A 162 -71.67 -25.12 46.34
N THR A 163 -72.34 -26.20 45.95
CA THR A 163 -73.03 -26.29 44.66
C THR A 163 -74.40 -25.62 44.66
N GLY A 164 -74.95 -25.35 45.86
CA GLY A 164 -76.32 -24.89 46.05
C GLY A 164 -77.37 -26.01 46.03
N MET A 165 -76.95 -27.26 45.79
CA MET A 165 -77.81 -28.44 45.88
C MET A 165 -77.77 -28.99 47.30
N VAL A 166 -78.93 -29.40 47.83
CA VAL A 166 -79.06 -29.95 49.19
C VAL A 166 -79.72 -31.33 49.11
N ASN A 167 -79.08 -32.34 49.68
CA ASN A 167 -79.68 -33.67 49.76
C ASN A 167 -80.58 -33.77 51.00
N ARG A 168 -81.61 -34.60 50.90
CA ARG A 168 -82.51 -34.94 52.02
C ARG A 168 -81.95 -36.14 52.76
N GLY A 169 -82.31 -36.28 54.03
CA GLY A 169 -81.91 -37.42 54.84
C GLY A 169 -81.11 -37.03 56.07
N GLU A 170 -81.09 -37.95 57.03
CA GLU A 170 -80.27 -37.87 58.23
C GLU A 170 -78.80 -38.01 57.87
N ILE A 171 -77.92 -37.30 58.59
CA ILE A 171 -76.47 -37.40 58.39
C ILE A 171 -75.99 -38.58 59.22
N ILE A 172 -75.48 -39.61 58.56
CA ILE A 172 -74.99 -40.84 59.21
C ILE A 172 -73.47 -40.83 59.39
N GLY A 173 -72.79 -39.80 58.86
CA GLY A 173 -71.35 -39.66 59.00
C GLY A 173 -70.73 -38.66 58.04
N ARG A 174 -69.40 -38.67 57.98
CA ARG A 174 -68.62 -37.84 57.06
C ARG A 174 -67.51 -38.63 56.42
N VAL A 175 -67.13 -38.24 55.21
CA VAL A 175 -65.89 -38.66 54.56
C VAL A 175 -64.97 -37.47 54.39
N TYR A 176 -63.77 -37.55 54.98
CA TYR A 176 -62.71 -36.54 54.88
C TYR A 176 -61.69 -36.93 53.81
N TYR A 177 -61.21 -35.94 53.07
CA TYR A 177 -60.14 -36.08 52.09
C TYR A 177 -58.85 -35.46 52.64
N VAL A 178 -57.96 -36.30 53.17
CA VAL A 178 -56.74 -35.85 53.83
C VAL A 178 -55.61 -35.77 52.83
N ARG A 179 -55.04 -34.58 52.63
CA ARG A 179 -53.90 -34.42 51.70
C ARG A 179 -52.63 -35.05 52.25
N ARG A 180 -51.74 -35.41 51.33
CA ARG A 180 -50.42 -35.95 51.71
C ARG A 180 -49.52 -34.82 52.20
N VAL A 181 -48.92 -35.00 53.37
CA VAL A 181 -47.85 -34.11 53.85
C VAL A 181 -46.63 -34.24 52.95
N PRO A 182 -46.18 -33.16 52.29
CA PRO A 182 -45.02 -33.22 51.42
C PRO A 182 -43.75 -33.48 52.26
N PRO A 183 -42.88 -34.42 51.86
CA PRO A 183 -41.59 -34.60 52.51
C PRO A 183 -40.76 -33.32 52.38
N THR A 184 -39.87 -33.08 53.35
CA THR A 184 -38.96 -31.94 53.25
C THR A 184 -38.00 -32.11 52.07
N PHE A 185 -37.55 -30.99 51.50
CA PHE A 185 -36.58 -31.03 50.40
C PHE A 185 -35.32 -31.81 50.79
N ALA A 186 -34.79 -31.59 52.00
CA ALA A 186 -33.60 -32.28 52.48
C ALA A 186 -33.78 -33.80 52.53
N GLU A 187 -34.95 -34.27 52.95
CA GLU A 187 -35.24 -35.70 53.00
C GLU A 187 -35.35 -36.31 51.60
N SER A 188 -36.11 -35.67 50.70
CA SER A 188 -36.27 -36.09 49.30
C SER A 188 -34.95 -36.07 48.54
N TYR A 189 -34.21 -34.96 48.66
CA TYR A 189 -32.93 -34.76 48.00
C TYR A 189 -31.85 -35.68 48.57
N GLY A 190 -31.82 -35.90 49.90
CA GLY A 190 -30.90 -36.84 50.53
C GLY A 190 -31.19 -38.31 50.20
N LYS A 191 -32.47 -38.69 50.02
CA LYS A 191 -32.85 -40.01 49.49
C LYS A 191 -32.36 -40.18 48.06
N TRP A 192 -32.57 -39.18 47.21
CA TRP A 192 -32.07 -39.17 45.83
C TRP A 192 -30.54 -39.23 45.75
N ALA A 193 -29.83 -38.41 46.53
CA ALA A 193 -28.37 -38.36 46.55
C ALA A 193 -27.75 -39.69 47.02
N ARG A 194 -28.35 -40.35 48.02
CA ARG A 194 -27.96 -41.71 48.42
C ARG A 194 -28.26 -42.75 47.33
N GLY A 195 -29.37 -42.59 46.60
CA GLY A 195 -29.72 -43.43 45.46
C GLY A 195 -28.72 -43.32 44.31
N LEU A 196 -28.23 -42.11 44.02
CA LEU A 196 -27.14 -41.88 43.07
C LEU A 196 -25.88 -42.65 43.43
N LEU A 197 -25.45 -42.59 44.71
CA LEU A 197 -24.28 -43.31 45.20
C LEU A 197 -24.45 -44.84 45.13
N ARG A 198 -25.68 -45.33 45.29
CA ARG A 198 -26.02 -46.76 45.23
C ARG A 198 -26.36 -47.26 43.82
N PHE A 199 -26.28 -46.39 42.80
CA PHE A 199 -26.70 -46.65 41.42
C PHE A 199 -28.14 -47.18 41.25
N GLN A 200 -28.97 -47.11 42.30
CA GLN A 200 -30.39 -47.46 42.25
C GLN A 200 -31.15 -46.25 41.73
N HIS A 201 -31.20 -46.11 40.40
CA HIS A 201 -31.86 -44.99 39.75
C HIS A 201 -33.36 -45.24 39.60
N SER A 202 -34.18 -44.39 40.21
CA SER A 202 -35.45 -44.00 39.61
C SER A 202 -35.17 -42.71 38.82
N PRO A 203 -35.52 -42.63 37.52
CA PRO A 203 -35.39 -41.39 36.76
C PRO A 203 -36.26 -40.32 37.44
N SER A 204 -35.59 -39.41 38.14
CA SER A 204 -36.23 -38.31 38.85
C SER A 204 -35.83 -37.00 38.19
N ILE A 205 -36.69 -36.00 38.34
CA ILE A 205 -36.41 -34.64 37.88
C ILE A 205 -35.06 -34.13 38.45
N PHE A 206 -34.67 -34.56 39.64
CA PHE A 206 -33.39 -34.19 40.26
C PHE A 206 -32.15 -34.73 39.52
N SER A 207 -32.23 -35.95 38.98
CA SER A 207 -31.13 -36.52 38.18
C SER A 207 -30.96 -35.78 36.87
N LEU A 208 -32.07 -35.49 36.19
CA LEU A 208 -32.06 -34.80 34.90
C LEU A 208 -31.46 -33.39 35.02
N THR A 209 -31.95 -32.60 35.97
CA THR A 209 -31.46 -31.23 36.20
C THR A 209 -29.99 -31.22 36.60
N THR A 210 -29.59 -32.07 37.55
CA THR A 210 -28.18 -32.15 37.99
C THR A 210 -27.29 -32.56 36.83
N GLY A 211 -27.72 -33.51 36.00
CA GLY A 211 -27.03 -33.89 34.77
C GLY A 211 -26.81 -32.70 33.84
N ILE A 212 -27.86 -31.92 33.55
CA ILE A 212 -27.79 -30.74 32.67
C ILE A 212 -26.82 -29.68 33.20
N PHE A 213 -26.84 -29.39 34.50
CA PHE A 213 -25.93 -28.39 35.08
C PHE A 213 -24.48 -28.87 35.11
N LEU A 214 -24.23 -30.16 35.36
CA LEU A 214 -22.89 -30.73 35.34
C LEU A 214 -22.33 -30.81 33.92
N THR A 215 -23.13 -31.21 32.93
CA THR A 215 -22.70 -31.22 31.52
C THR A 215 -22.46 -29.80 31.03
N GLY A 216 -23.34 -28.85 31.36
CA GLY A 216 -23.13 -27.42 31.09
C GLY A 216 -21.84 -26.88 31.71
N GLY A 217 -21.57 -27.22 32.98
CA GLY A 217 -20.32 -26.87 33.65
C GLY A 217 -19.08 -27.46 32.97
N ALA A 218 -19.14 -28.73 32.56
CA ALA A 218 -18.05 -29.38 31.83
C ALA A 218 -17.77 -28.70 30.48
N VAL A 219 -18.80 -28.26 29.75
CA VAL A 219 -18.64 -27.48 28.50
C VAL A 219 -17.96 -26.15 28.76
N VAL A 220 -18.38 -25.40 29.79
CA VAL A 220 -17.72 -24.13 30.16
C VAL A 220 -16.26 -24.36 30.54
N TRP A 221 -15.97 -25.41 31.31
CA TRP A 221 -14.60 -25.77 31.65
C TRP A 221 -13.76 -26.09 30.40
N LEU A 222 -14.29 -26.88 29.47
CA LEU A 222 -13.62 -27.19 28.21
C LEU A 222 -13.31 -25.93 27.39
N LEU A 223 -14.25 -24.99 27.30
CA LEU A 223 -14.04 -23.72 26.60
C LEU A 223 -12.95 -22.88 27.26
N ILE A 224 -12.95 -22.77 28.59
CA ILE A 224 -11.92 -22.04 29.33
C ILE A 224 -10.54 -22.68 29.11
N GLU A 225 -10.43 -24.01 29.23
CA GLU A 225 -9.14 -24.69 29.03
C GLU A 225 -8.66 -24.63 27.59
N PHE A 226 -9.57 -24.66 26.62
CA PHE A 226 -9.24 -24.44 25.21
C PHE A 226 -8.69 -23.03 24.96
N MET A 227 -9.34 -21.99 25.50
CA MET A 227 -8.84 -20.60 25.41
C MET A 227 -7.48 -20.44 26.07
N LEU A 228 -7.28 -21.01 27.27
CA LEU A 228 -5.99 -20.97 27.98
C LEU A 228 -4.92 -21.78 27.25
N TYR A 229 -5.27 -22.90 26.63
CA TYR A 229 -4.37 -23.67 25.79
C TYR A 229 -3.90 -22.86 24.58
N ARG A 230 -4.82 -22.18 23.88
CA ARG A 230 -4.49 -21.30 22.76
C ARG A 230 -3.55 -20.17 23.16
N LYS A 231 -3.85 -19.43 24.25
CA LYS A 231 -2.97 -18.38 24.78
C LYS A 231 -1.58 -18.90 25.16
N ARG A 232 -1.48 -20.10 25.74
CA ARG A 232 -0.19 -20.73 26.07
C ARG A 232 0.63 -21.04 24.82
N ARG A 233 -0.02 -21.45 23.73
CA ARG A 233 0.65 -21.74 22.45
C ARG A 233 1.17 -20.46 21.80
N GLU A 234 0.33 -19.42 21.73
CA GLU A 234 0.72 -18.09 21.22
C GLU A 234 1.90 -17.53 22.02
N LYS A 235 1.87 -17.60 23.36
CA LYS A 235 2.98 -17.15 24.21
C LYS A 235 4.28 -17.92 23.96
N LYS A 236 4.21 -19.23 23.67
CA LYS A 236 5.40 -20.02 23.34
C LYS A 236 6.00 -19.59 22.00
N GLN A 237 5.16 -19.37 20.98
CA GLN A 237 5.61 -18.88 19.68
C GLN A 237 6.28 -17.50 19.80
N LEU A 238 5.65 -16.58 20.52
CA LEU A 238 6.23 -15.25 20.77
C LEU A 238 7.56 -15.32 21.52
N LEU A 239 7.72 -16.24 22.47
CA LEU A 239 8.98 -16.45 23.19
C LEU A 239 10.08 -17.01 22.29
N GLU A 240 9.71 -17.86 21.33
CA GLU A 240 10.63 -18.46 20.37
C GLU A 240 11.07 -17.44 19.31
N GLU A 241 10.14 -16.65 18.78
CA GLU A 241 10.44 -15.51 17.90
C GLU A 241 11.33 -14.47 18.60
N ALA A 242 11.02 -14.11 19.85
CA ALA A 242 11.85 -13.20 20.62
C ALA A 242 13.27 -13.73 20.87
N ARG A 243 13.46 -15.05 20.96
CA ARG A 243 14.80 -15.66 21.03
C ARG A 243 15.52 -15.58 19.70
N ASN A 244 14.87 -15.97 18.61
CA ASN A 244 15.46 -15.92 17.27
C ASN A 244 15.89 -14.50 16.89
N ILE A 245 15.06 -13.49 17.20
CA ILE A 245 15.39 -12.07 16.97
C ILE A 245 16.61 -11.64 17.80
N ARG A 246 16.73 -12.10 19.05
CA ARG A 246 17.91 -11.80 19.88
C ARG A 246 19.18 -12.43 19.32
N GLU A 247 19.11 -13.68 18.87
CA GLU A 247 20.24 -14.37 18.25
C GLU A 247 20.65 -13.67 16.93
N GLU A 248 19.69 -13.26 16.11
CA GLU A 248 19.97 -12.50 14.88
C GLU A 248 20.60 -11.14 15.19
N LEU A 249 20.12 -10.44 16.22
CA LEU A 249 20.69 -9.17 16.65
C LEU A 249 22.14 -9.34 17.15
N GLU A 250 22.42 -10.35 17.96
CA GLU A 250 23.79 -10.66 18.41
C GLU A 250 24.72 -10.96 17.23
N GLN A 251 24.23 -11.67 16.21
CA GLN A 251 25.00 -11.95 15.01
C GLN A 251 25.28 -10.68 14.20
N LYS A 252 24.28 -9.80 14.04
CA LYS A 252 24.44 -8.49 13.37
C LYS A 252 25.40 -7.58 14.12
N VAL A 253 25.37 -7.58 15.46
CA VAL A 253 26.32 -6.83 16.29
C VAL A 253 27.75 -7.32 16.05
N LYS A 254 27.99 -8.64 16.08
CA LYS A 254 29.32 -9.21 15.77
C LYS A 254 29.82 -8.87 14.36
N GLN A 255 28.93 -8.90 13.37
CA GLN A 255 29.27 -8.49 12.00
C GLN A 255 29.64 -7.01 11.93
N ASN A 256 28.90 -6.14 12.61
CA ASN A 256 29.21 -4.72 12.69
C ASN A 256 30.53 -4.46 13.41
N GLU A 257 30.82 -5.15 14.51
CA GLU A 257 32.11 -5.06 15.22
C GLU A 257 33.29 -5.44 14.29
N ALA A 258 33.16 -6.53 13.53
CA ALA A 258 34.18 -6.92 12.56
C ALA A 258 34.38 -5.87 11.44
N LEU A 259 33.28 -5.27 10.95
CA LEU A 259 33.33 -4.19 9.97
C LEU A 259 33.99 -2.92 10.53
N ILE A 260 33.74 -2.59 11.80
CA ILE A 260 34.39 -1.47 12.48
C ILE A 260 35.90 -1.72 12.57
N ALA A 261 36.33 -2.93 12.96
CA ALA A 261 37.75 -3.28 13.02
C ALA A 261 38.45 -3.18 11.65
N VAL A 262 37.80 -3.63 10.57
CA VAL A 262 38.33 -3.46 9.20
C VAL A 262 38.43 -1.99 8.82
N ARG A 263 37.40 -1.18 9.16
CA ARG A 263 37.40 0.25 8.88
C ARG A 263 38.49 0.99 9.66
N GLU A 264 38.72 0.61 10.91
CA GLU A 264 39.79 1.17 11.75
C GLU A 264 41.17 0.84 11.18
N LYS A 265 41.40 -0.42 10.78
CA LYS A 265 42.65 -0.81 10.11
C LYS A 265 42.88 -0.04 8.80
N GLY A 266 41.85 0.09 7.96
CA GLY A 266 41.96 0.89 6.74
C GLY A 266 42.19 2.39 7.01
N ARG A 267 41.74 2.91 8.15
CA ARG A 267 41.99 4.30 8.57
C ARG A 267 43.45 4.48 9.00
N GLU A 268 44.01 3.50 9.71
CA GLU A 268 45.42 3.48 10.12
C GLU A 268 46.35 3.43 8.90
N GLU A 269 46.08 2.53 7.94
CA GLU A 269 46.84 2.44 6.67
C GLU A 269 46.79 3.76 5.88
N LEU A 270 45.63 4.44 5.86
CA LEU A 270 45.49 5.74 5.19
C LEU A 270 46.26 6.86 5.92
N GLU A 271 46.30 6.84 7.26
CA GLU A 271 47.09 7.79 8.04
C GLU A 271 48.59 7.61 7.80
N ASP A 272 49.07 6.36 7.75
CA ASP A 272 50.47 6.07 7.45
C ASP A 272 50.84 6.52 6.03
N TYR A 273 49.99 6.24 5.03
CA TYR A 273 50.19 6.74 3.66
C TYR A 273 50.22 8.28 3.60
N ARG A 274 49.37 8.94 4.39
CA ARG A 274 49.37 10.41 4.47
C ARG A 274 50.66 10.95 5.09
N ARG A 275 51.22 10.27 6.10
CA ARG A 275 52.52 10.65 6.69
C ARG A 275 53.66 10.47 5.68
N GLU A 276 53.65 9.39 4.92
CA GLU A 276 54.64 9.14 3.85
C GLU A 276 54.57 10.20 2.75
N GLN A 277 53.37 10.55 2.30
CA GLN A 277 53.16 11.65 1.36
C GLN A 277 53.65 12.99 1.91
N GLN A 278 53.41 13.26 3.20
CA GLN A 278 53.93 14.47 3.84
C GLN A 278 55.46 14.47 3.90
N SER A 279 56.10 13.34 4.21
CA SER A 279 57.57 13.26 4.21
C SER A 279 58.17 13.47 2.82
N ILE A 280 57.58 12.85 1.79
CA ILE A 280 57.99 13.04 0.39
C ILE A 280 57.80 14.50 -0.03
N ALA A 281 56.66 15.10 0.31
CA ALA A 281 56.40 16.51 -0.01
C ALA A 281 57.39 17.45 0.72
N THR A 282 57.78 17.16 1.96
CA THR A 282 58.82 17.94 2.65
C THR A 282 60.19 17.75 2.02
N GLU A 283 60.54 16.54 1.61
CA GLU A 283 61.81 16.25 0.93
C GLU A 283 61.89 16.95 -0.43
N LEU A 284 60.81 16.90 -1.22
CA LEU A 284 60.69 17.66 -2.47
C LEU A 284 60.79 19.17 -2.26
N LYS A 285 60.17 19.72 -1.20
CA LYS A 285 60.31 21.14 -0.88
C LYS A 285 61.76 21.53 -0.57
N ILE A 286 62.48 20.69 0.16
CA ILE A 286 63.91 20.92 0.46
C ILE A 286 64.73 20.85 -0.83
N ALA A 287 64.48 19.86 -1.68
CA ALA A 287 65.16 19.73 -2.97
C ALA A 287 64.88 20.91 -3.91
N ILE A 288 63.62 21.38 -3.99
CA ILE A 288 63.25 22.56 -4.78
C ILE A 288 64.02 23.79 -4.26
N ALA A 289 64.07 24.01 -2.95
CA ALA A 289 64.83 25.13 -2.37
C ALA A 289 66.34 25.05 -2.70
N ASP A 290 66.94 23.85 -2.70
CA ASP A 290 68.33 23.63 -3.10
C ASP A 290 68.55 23.94 -4.60
N TYR A 291 67.63 23.52 -5.47
CA TYR A 291 67.70 23.85 -6.90
C TYR A 291 67.45 25.33 -7.19
N GLU A 292 66.54 25.99 -6.47
CA GLU A 292 66.32 27.44 -6.56
C GLU A 292 67.60 28.20 -6.19
N GLN A 293 68.29 27.79 -5.11
CA GLN A 293 69.56 28.38 -4.71
C GLN A 293 70.63 28.21 -5.81
N LYS A 294 70.74 27.00 -6.39
CA LYS A 294 71.67 26.76 -7.52
C LYS A 294 71.36 27.63 -8.73
N ILE A 295 70.08 27.87 -9.04
CA ILE A 295 69.68 28.76 -10.14
C ILE A 295 70.14 30.20 -9.85
N VAL A 296 69.96 30.69 -8.62
CA VAL A 296 70.44 32.02 -8.20
C VAL A 296 71.95 32.12 -8.32
N ASP A 297 72.70 31.11 -7.88
CA ASP A 297 74.16 31.08 -7.98
C ASP A 297 74.62 31.07 -9.47
N PHE A 298 73.95 30.30 -10.33
CA PHE A 298 74.21 30.30 -11.77
C PHE A 298 73.90 31.65 -12.44
N GLN A 299 72.81 32.31 -12.03
CA GLN A 299 72.47 33.65 -12.51
C GLN A 299 73.53 34.67 -12.12
N HIS A 300 74.02 34.62 -10.88
CA HIS A 300 75.08 35.53 -10.43
C HIS A 300 76.38 35.32 -11.22
N GLN A 301 76.75 34.06 -11.49
CA GLN A 301 77.91 33.74 -12.31
C GLN A 301 77.75 34.22 -13.78
N GLN A 302 76.53 34.17 -14.31
CA GLN A 302 76.22 34.68 -15.64
C GLN A 302 76.31 36.21 -15.71
N ASP A 303 75.81 36.92 -14.70
CA ASP A 303 75.91 38.38 -14.59
C ASP A 303 77.38 38.82 -14.47
N ASP A 304 78.20 38.15 -13.66
CA ASP A 304 79.64 38.43 -13.56
C ASP A 304 80.37 38.26 -14.91
N SER A 305 79.97 37.24 -15.67
CA SER A 305 80.50 36.97 -17.01
C SER A 305 80.08 38.05 -18.02
N GLN A 306 78.83 38.53 -17.96
CA GLN A 306 78.35 39.64 -18.79
C GLN A 306 79.06 40.96 -18.45
N THR A 307 79.29 41.22 -17.16
CA THR A 307 80.00 42.41 -16.70
C THR A 307 81.45 42.42 -17.21
N SER A 308 82.11 41.27 -17.17
CA SER A 308 83.46 41.09 -17.74
C SER A 308 83.51 41.31 -19.26
N LEU A 309 82.48 40.86 -19.99
CA LEU A 309 82.36 41.12 -21.44
C LEU A 309 82.12 42.59 -21.76
N GLN A 310 81.33 43.29 -20.94
CA GLN A 310 81.08 44.72 -21.07
C GLN A 310 82.38 45.54 -20.90
N GLU A 311 83.21 45.14 -19.93
CA GLU A 311 84.51 45.77 -19.68
C GLU A 311 85.50 45.56 -20.84
N LEU A 312 85.55 44.35 -21.41
CA LEU A 312 86.32 44.07 -22.64
C LEU A 312 85.83 44.90 -23.85
N ARG A 313 84.51 45.10 -23.95
CA ARG A 313 83.91 45.87 -25.04
C ARG A 313 84.27 47.35 -24.97
N ASN A 314 84.34 47.90 -23.76
CA ASN A 314 84.79 49.27 -23.52
C ASN A 314 86.28 49.46 -23.84
N GLN A 315 87.13 48.46 -23.54
CA GLN A 315 88.54 48.48 -23.93
C GLN A 315 88.72 48.48 -25.46
N LEU A 316 87.83 47.81 -26.20
CA LEU A 316 87.87 47.77 -27.66
C LEU A 316 87.42 49.09 -28.31
N ALA A 317 86.47 49.80 -27.71
CA ALA A 317 85.98 51.09 -28.21
C ALA A 317 87.05 52.19 -28.19
N TRP A 318 87.87 52.25 -27.14
CA TRP A 318 88.96 53.22 -27.01
C TRP A 318 90.07 53.02 -28.07
N ALA A 319 90.33 51.77 -28.48
CA ALA A 319 91.34 51.47 -29.51
C ALA A 319 90.93 51.90 -30.93
N VAL A 320 89.62 51.91 -31.22
CA VAL A 320 89.08 52.32 -32.53
C VAL A 320 89.09 53.84 -32.68
N GLU A 321 88.79 54.58 -31.62
CA GLU A 321 88.80 56.05 -31.61
C GLU A 321 90.20 56.62 -31.86
N TYR A 322 91.24 55.99 -31.31
CA TYR A 322 92.65 56.32 -31.55
C TYR A 322 93.11 56.11 -33.01
N GLN A 323 92.53 55.15 -33.73
CA GLN A 323 92.86 54.90 -35.15
C GLN A 323 92.22 55.92 -36.10
N VAL A 324 91.06 56.49 -35.74
CA VAL A 324 90.36 57.48 -36.57
C VAL A 324 91.06 58.85 -36.50
N GLU A 325 91.52 59.28 -35.33
CA GLU A 325 92.29 60.54 -35.16
C GLU A 325 93.62 60.54 -35.92
N ALA A 326 94.29 59.40 -36.05
CA ALA A 326 95.55 59.29 -36.78
C ALA A 326 95.38 59.44 -38.31
N GLN A 327 94.20 59.13 -38.85
CA GLN A 327 93.91 59.18 -40.28
C GLN A 327 93.59 60.62 -40.75
N GLU A 328 92.93 61.44 -39.91
CA GLU A 328 92.60 62.84 -40.23
C GLU A 328 93.83 63.78 -40.25
N GLU A 329 94.93 63.41 -39.60
CA GLU A 329 96.19 64.17 -39.59
C GLU A 329 97.04 63.91 -40.86
N ILE A 330 96.85 62.76 -41.52
CA ILE A 330 97.53 62.41 -42.78
C ILE A 330 96.94 63.19 -43.95
N ASP A 331 95.62 63.37 -44.00
CA ASP A 331 94.94 64.08 -45.08
C ASP A 331 95.19 65.59 -45.06
N ARG A 332 95.38 66.21 -43.89
CA ARG A 332 95.76 67.63 -43.78
C ARG A 332 97.17 67.94 -44.29
N ARG A 333 98.09 66.98 -44.24
CA ARG A 333 99.48 67.17 -44.70
C ARG A 333 99.64 66.99 -46.20
N SER A 334 98.78 66.19 -46.86
CA SER A 334 98.82 65.97 -48.30
C SER A 334 98.32 67.19 -49.08
N GLU A 335 97.34 67.92 -48.56
CA GLU A 335 96.77 69.12 -49.18
C GLU A 335 97.73 70.33 -49.15
N ALA A 336 98.61 70.41 -48.12
CA ALA A 336 99.64 71.43 -48.01
C ALA A 336 100.79 71.27 -49.03
N ILE A 337 101.07 70.03 -49.47
CA ILE A 337 102.12 69.72 -50.45
C ILE A 337 101.67 70.12 -51.87
N ALA A 338 100.40 69.90 -52.22
CA ALA A 338 99.85 70.24 -53.54
C ALA A 338 99.82 71.77 -53.83
N ASN A 339 99.65 72.60 -52.80
CA ASN A 339 99.65 74.06 -52.95
C ASN A 339 101.05 74.66 -53.12
N LEU A 340 102.11 73.99 -52.63
CA LEU A 340 103.50 74.42 -52.82
C LEU A 340 104.04 74.09 -54.22
N GLU A 341 103.60 72.99 -54.83
CA GLU A 341 104.01 72.59 -56.19
C GLU A 341 103.46 73.52 -57.29
N ASN A 342 102.27 74.10 -57.09
CA ASN A 342 101.68 75.04 -58.06
C ASN A 342 102.34 76.43 -58.07
N CYS A 343 102.92 76.88 -56.95
CA CYS A 343 103.59 78.18 -56.86
C CYS A 343 105.00 78.16 -57.49
N LEU A 344 105.63 76.99 -57.55
CA LEU A 344 106.99 76.81 -58.11
C LEU A 344 106.99 76.74 -59.65
N ASN A 345 105.87 76.32 -60.24
CA ASN A 345 105.70 76.19 -61.70
C ASN A 345 105.39 77.52 -62.43
N SER A 346 104.84 78.53 -61.74
CA SER A 346 104.59 79.85 -62.35
C SER A 346 105.88 80.68 -62.47
N GLN A 347 106.80 80.56 -61.51
CA GLN A 347 108.05 81.31 -61.46
C GLN A 347 109.10 80.85 -62.51
N ASN A 348 109.07 79.56 -62.90
CA ASN A 348 109.94 79.01 -63.93
C ASN A 348 109.54 79.41 -65.38
N ARG A 349 108.29 79.85 -65.60
CA ARG A 349 107.80 80.26 -66.93
C ARG A 349 108.29 81.66 -67.34
N GLU A 350 108.49 82.58 -66.40
CA GLU A 350 108.94 83.96 -66.69
C GLU A 350 110.45 84.06 -67.01
N GLN A 351 111.31 83.17 -66.49
CA GLN A 351 112.74 83.15 -66.81
C GLN A 351 113.07 82.51 -68.18
N GLN A 352 112.19 81.67 -68.73
CA GLN A 352 112.43 80.98 -70.02
C GLN A 352 112.12 81.86 -71.25
N GLU A 353 111.30 82.90 -71.14
CA GLU A 353 110.95 83.77 -72.27
C GLU A 353 111.97 84.90 -72.51
N MET A 354 112.61 85.41 -71.44
CA MET A 354 113.66 86.45 -71.52
C MET A 354 114.99 85.93 -72.12
N THR A 355 115.22 84.62 -72.06
CA THR A 355 116.45 83.99 -72.59
C THR A 355 116.32 83.64 -74.08
N ARG A 356 115.09 83.49 -74.61
CA ARG A 356 114.83 83.17 -76.03
C ARG A 356 114.81 84.39 -76.95
N THR A 357 114.61 85.60 -76.42
CA THR A 357 114.62 86.86 -77.18
C THR A 357 116.03 87.40 -77.48
N LEU A 358 117.06 86.93 -76.76
CA LEU A 358 118.45 87.39 -76.91
C LEU A 358 119.31 86.52 -77.86
N GLU A 359 118.92 85.30 -78.23
CA GLU A 359 119.83 84.34 -78.88
C GLU A 359 119.72 84.15 -80.41
N LYS A 360 118.70 84.63 -81.13
CA LYS A 360 118.68 84.40 -82.61
C LYS A 360 118.24 85.53 -83.53
N LEU A 361 118.08 86.73 -82.99
CA LEU A 361 118.48 87.97 -83.68
C LEU A 361 119.96 87.92 -84.12
N GLN A 362 120.76 86.98 -83.57
CA GLN A 362 122.13 86.67 -83.99
C GLN A 362 122.27 85.74 -85.21
N ARG A 363 121.18 85.17 -85.80
CA ARG A 363 121.24 84.40 -87.07
C ARG A 363 120.43 85.00 -88.23
N GLN A 364 119.89 86.19 -88.06
CA GLN A 364 119.17 86.93 -89.10
C GLN A 364 120.06 87.61 -90.15
N LEU A 365 121.38 87.44 -90.16
CA LEU A 365 122.25 88.28 -91.02
C LEU A 365 123.07 87.57 -92.10
N GLN A 366 122.93 86.26 -92.34
CA GLN A 366 123.88 85.58 -93.25
C GLN A 366 123.31 84.61 -94.31
N GLU A 367 122.00 84.31 -94.38
CA GLU A 367 121.46 83.41 -95.44
C GLU A 367 120.19 83.92 -96.14
N THR A 368 119.83 85.19 -95.91
CA THR A 368 118.77 85.90 -96.66
C THR A 368 119.17 86.26 -98.10
N GLU A 369 120.38 85.95 -98.55
CA GLU A 369 120.91 86.47 -99.82
C GLU A 369 120.85 85.51 -101.04
N GLU A 370 120.48 84.23 -100.92
CA GLU A 370 120.68 83.31 -102.08
C GLU A 370 119.50 82.46 -102.63
N ARG A 371 118.29 82.42 -102.05
CA ARG A 371 117.24 81.50 -102.60
C ARG A 371 115.79 82.02 -102.69
N GLU A 372 115.64 83.31 -102.95
CA GLU A 372 114.38 83.93 -103.41
C GLU A 372 114.02 83.62 -104.88
N GLY A 373 114.81 82.82 -105.61
CA GLY A 373 114.77 82.86 -107.07
C GLY A 373 113.96 81.81 -107.84
N ARG A 374 113.37 80.74 -107.27
CA ARG A 374 113.07 79.57 -108.14
C ARG A 374 111.74 78.84 -108.21
N THR A 375 110.76 78.95 -107.31
CA THR A 375 109.57 78.07 -107.47
C THR A 375 108.27 78.67 -106.91
N ASN A 376 107.96 79.87 -107.38
CA ASN A 376 106.65 80.53 -107.27
C ASN A 376 105.75 80.26 -108.51
N GLU A 377 105.99 79.19 -109.27
CA GLU A 377 105.37 79.00 -110.58
C GLU A 377 104.41 77.81 -110.70
N GLN A 378 104.26 76.95 -109.70
CA GLN A 378 103.60 75.66 -109.97
C GLN A 378 102.09 75.55 -109.74
N ILE A 379 101.50 75.55 -108.55
CA ILE A 379 100.20 74.85 -108.45
C ILE A 379 99.10 75.67 -107.76
N VAL A 380 98.73 76.74 -108.47
CA VAL A 380 97.40 77.40 -108.44
C VAL A 380 96.34 76.55 -109.16
N SER A 381 96.69 75.39 -109.74
CA SER A 381 95.83 74.65 -110.66
C SER A 381 94.88 73.60 -110.06
N LEU A 382 94.85 73.36 -108.74
CA LEU A 382 94.10 72.24 -108.16
C LEU A 382 92.76 72.61 -107.47
N ASN A 383 92.40 73.89 -107.41
CA ASN A 383 91.23 74.39 -106.67
C ASN A 383 89.89 74.38 -107.42
N GLN A 384 89.72 73.62 -108.51
CA GLN A 384 88.55 73.80 -109.39
C GLN A 384 87.65 72.56 -109.58
N LYS A 385 87.85 71.43 -108.88
CA LYS A 385 87.26 70.15 -109.32
C LYS A 385 86.37 69.34 -108.36
N ILE A 386 86.11 69.75 -107.11
CA ILE A 386 85.38 68.89 -106.15
C ILE A 386 84.14 69.58 -105.52
N ALA A 387 83.57 70.58 -106.21
CA ALA A 387 82.27 71.17 -105.85
C ALA A 387 81.05 70.39 -106.43
N GLU A 388 81.28 69.32 -107.17
CA GLU A 388 80.24 68.63 -107.96
C GLU A 388 79.52 67.48 -107.24
N LEU A 389 79.97 67.01 -106.07
CA LEU A 389 79.47 65.78 -105.43
C LEU A 389 78.48 65.99 -104.26
N THR A 390 77.94 67.20 -104.09
CA THR A 390 77.01 67.56 -103.00
C THR A 390 75.52 67.29 -103.33
N ARG A 391 75.20 66.60 -104.43
CA ARG A 391 73.79 66.53 -104.91
C ARG A 391 73.09 65.17 -104.78
N GLU A 392 73.77 64.11 -104.37
CA GLU A 392 73.19 62.75 -104.39
C GLU A 392 72.72 62.22 -103.02
N TYR A 393 72.97 62.93 -101.90
CA TYR A 393 72.69 62.40 -100.55
C TYR A 393 71.25 62.60 -100.07
N ASP A 394 70.49 63.58 -100.59
CA ASP A 394 69.19 63.98 -100.03
C ASP A 394 67.99 63.11 -100.45
N GLN A 395 68.17 62.06 -101.25
CA GLN A 395 67.06 61.20 -101.70
C GLN A 395 66.70 60.03 -100.77
N ALA A 396 67.44 59.79 -99.68
CA ALA A 396 67.29 58.57 -98.87
C ALA A 396 66.66 58.76 -97.48
N ILE A 397 65.91 59.85 -97.25
CA ILE A 397 65.30 60.18 -95.94
C ILE A 397 63.89 59.58 -95.71
N GLN A 398 63.23 58.97 -96.68
CA GLN A 398 61.75 58.91 -96.65
C GLN A 398 61.09 57.57 -96.31
N GLN A 399 61.79 56.56 -95.77
CA GLN A 399 61.27 55.18 -95.85
C GLN A 399 60.90 54.38 -94.59
N SER A 400 61.06 54.83 -93.34
CA SER A 400 60.63 53.91 -92.25
C SER A 400 60.35 54.55 -90.89
N ALA A 401 59.35 55.41 -90.91
CA ALA A 401 58.55 55.80 -89.76
C ALA A 401 57.43 54.77 -89.48
N ASP A 402 57.73 53.51 -89.17
CA ASP A 402 56.68 52.53 -88.85
C ASP A 402 56.95 51.77 -87.53
N LEU A 403 56.02 51.99 -86.59
CA LEU A 403 55.63 51.12 -85.47
C LEU A 403 56.63 51.02 -84.29
N GLN A 404 56.56 51.76 -83.18
CA GLN A 404 55.43 52.29 -82.37
C GLN A 404 54.40 51.26 -81.86
N SER A 405 54.81 50.34 -80.97
CA SER A 405 53.88 49.77 -79.96
C SER A 405 54.60 49.44 -78.65
N GLN A 406 54.36 50.24 -77.61
CA GLN A 406 54.78 49.99 -76.23
C GLN A 406 53.57 50.21 -75.31
N LEU A 407 53.30 49.23 -74.45
CA LEU A 407 52.15 49.08 -73.56
C LEU A 407 52.66 48.71 -72.15
N ARG A 408 52.06 49.31 -71.10
CA ARG A 408 51.80 48.80 -69.71
C ARG A 408 51.78 50.00 -68.72
N GLU A 409 50.67 50.49 -68.18
CA GLU A 409 49.62 49.99 -67.25
C GLU A 409 50.01 49.86 -65.75
N GLN A 410 49.34 50.69 -64.92
CA GLN A 410 48.96 50.41 -63.53
C GLN A 410 47.73 51.26 -63.12
N ALA A 411 46.80 50.61 -62.41
CA ALA A 411 45.75 51.12 -61.48
C ALA A 411 44.54 51.89 -62.05
N ASP A 412 43.33 51.86 -61.47
CA ASP A 412 42.55 50.93 -60.63
C ASP A 412 41.15 51.59 -60.46
N VAL A 413 40.16 50.78 -60.07
CA VAL A 413 38.91 51.11 -59.35
C VAL A 413 37.69 51.65 -60.11
N GLU A 414 36.60 50.91 -59.87
CA GLU A 414 35.19 51.28 -59.90
C GLU A 414 34.83 52.41 -60.85
N GLN A 415 34.15 52.02 -61.92
CA GLN A 415 32.75 52.36 -61.90
C GLN A 415 31.97 51.51 -62.88
N LEU A 416 30.80 51.13 -62.40
CA LEU A 416 29.65 50.77 -63.21
C LEU A 416 29.75 49.36 -63.79
N ARG A 417 29.33 48.39 -62.97
CA ARG A 417 27.90 48.05 -62.89
C ARG A 417 27.24 48.11 -64.27
N ARG A 418 26.72 46.95 -64.69
CA ARG A 418 25.55 46.78 -65.59
C ARG A 418 25.79 46.23 -66.98
N ALA A 419 26.80 45.40 -67.18
CA ALA A 419 26.77 44.49 -68.32
C ALA A 419 27.12 43.06 -67.84
N LEU A 420 26.26 42.41 -67.04
CA LEU A 420 25.05 41.76 -67.54
C LEU A 420 25.44 40.50 -68.34
N GLU A 421 24.98 39.35 -67.84
CA GLU A 421 24.80 38.12 -68.63
C GLU A 421 26.05 37.53 -69.31
N SER A 422 26.91 36.80 -68.57
CA SER A 422 27.70 35.73 -69.21
C SER A 422 28.37 34.70 -68.29
N ALA A 423 28.07 34.64 -66.99
CA ALA A 423 28.67 33.60 -66.11
C ALA A 423 27.65 33.07 -65.11
N ARG A 424 26.48 32.72 -65.66
CA ARG A 424 25.32 32.09 -65.02
C ARG A 424 25.51 30.56 -64.91
N GLU A 425 26.75 30.07 -64.90
CA GLU A 425 27.07 28.64 -65.10
C GLU A 425 27.83 27.97 -63.94
N GLU A 426 28.11 28.65 -62.83
CA GLU A 426 28.77 28.02 -61.65
C GLU A 426 27.87 27.92 -60.40
N SER A 427 26.54 27.93 -60.57
CA SER A 427 25.58 27.76 -59.45
C SER A 427 24.52 26.66 -59.67
N GLU A 428 24.84 25.61 -60.44
CA GLU A 428 24.00 24.41 -60.60
C GLU A 428 24.78 23.15 -60.16
N CYS A 429 25.35 23.18 -58.95
CA CYS A 429 25.88 21.98 -58.28
C CYS A 429 25.50 21.95 -56.79
N ILE A 430 24.32 22.48 -56.45
CA ILE A 430 23.61 22.27 -55.18
C ILE A 430 22.10 22.22 -55.48
N LYS A 431 21.69 21.32 -56.36
CA LYS A 431 20.27 21.01 -56.65
C LYS A 431 19.96 19.52 -56.71
N GLU A 432 20.96 18.65 -56.65
CA GLU A 432 20.77 17.20 -56.80
C GLU A 432 20.75 16.44 -55.46
N GLN A 433 21.03 17.10 -54.33
CA GLN A 433 21.04 16.46 -53.00
C GLN A 433 19.72 16.58 -52.22
N SER A 434 18.72 17.31 -52.75
CA SER A 434 17.37 17.39 -52.15
C SER A 434 16.36 16.37 -52.72
N ARG A 435 16.72 15.61 -53.77
CA ARG A 435 15.78 14.66 -54.41
C ARG A 435 15.64 13.32 -53.69
N ASP A 436 16.66 12.85 -52.96
CA ASP A 436 16.59 11.55 -52.27
C ASP A 436 15.83 11.61 -50.94
N PHE A 437 15.68 12.79 -50.32
CA PHE A 437 14.90 12.95 -49.10
C PHE A 437 13.37 13.02 -49.34
N GLU A 438 12.93 13.47 -50.52
CA GLU A 438 11.50 13.51 -50.88
C GLU A 438 10.91 12.12 -51.19
N VAL A 439 11.71 11.19 -51.71
CA VAL A 439 11.25 9.82 -52.04
C VAL A 439 11.01 8.98 -50.78
N TYR A 440 11.78 9.20 -49.72
CA TYR A 440 11.61 8.49 -48.45
C TYR A 440 10.36 8.96 -47.67
N ILE A 441 10.07 10.27 -47.68
CA ILE A 441 8.90 10.83 -46.97
C ILE A 441 7.59 10.52 -47.71
N THR A 442 7.60 10.49 -49.04
CA THR A 442 6.41 10.14 -49.84
C THR A 442 6.04 8.65 -49.72
N ALA A 443 7.02 7.75 -49.70
CA ALA A 443 6.79 6.31 -49.51
C ALA A 443 6.22 5.96 -48.13
N GLU A 444 6.68 6.61 -47.06
CA GLU A 444 6.19 6.34 -45.69
C GLU A 444 4.77 6.91 -45.49
N ASN A 445 4.45 8.04 -46.13
CA ASN A 445 3.11 8.64 -46.11
C ASN A 445 2.08 7.82 -46.89
N GLU A 446 2.45 7.21 -48.01
CA GLU A 446 1.57 6.28 -48.74
C GLU A 446 1.30 4.99 -47.95
N ARG A 447 2.30 4.50 -47.21
CA ARG A 447 2.16 3.32 -46.34
C ARG A 447 1.23 3.59 -45.16
N LEU A 448 1.29 4.79 -44.58
CA LEU A 448 0.38 5.23 -43.52
C LEU A 448 -1.04 5.47 -44.05
N ALA A 449 -1.19 6.05 -45.24
CA ALA A 449 -2.50 6.25 -45.88
C ALA A 449 -3.20 4.93 -46.26
N ALA A 450 -2.44 3.92 -46.71
CA ALA A 450 -2.97 2.59 -46.99
C ALA A 450 -3.49 1.89 -45.72
N LYS A 451 -2.82 2.09 -44.58
CA LYS A 451 -3.20 1.51 -43.29
C LYS A 451 -4.44 2.18 -42.70
N ILE A 452 -4.61 3.49 -42.92
CA ILE A 452 -5.84 4.22 -42.57
C ILE A 452 -7.03 3.71 -43.39
N ARG A 453 -6.87 3.53 -44.72
CA ARG A 453 -7.94 2.95 -45.56
C ARG A 453 -8.31 1.52 -45.19
N GLN A 454 -7.35 0.70 -44.76
CA GLN A 454 -7.62 -0.66 -44.29
C GLN A 454 -8.47 -0.65 -43.01
N LEU A 455 -8.15 0.22 -42.05
CA LEU A 455 -8.92 0.37 -40.82
C LEU A 455 -10.31 0.99 -41.05
N GLU A 456 -10.44 1.91 -42.02
CA GLU A 456 -11.73 2.47 -42.41
C GLU A 456 -12.63 1.42 -43.09
N ASN A 457 -12.06 0.53 -43.91
CA ASN A 457 -12.80 -0.59 -44.50
C ASN A 457 -13.23 -1.62 -43.44
N GLU A 458 -12.37 -1.96 -42.48
CA GLU A 458 -12.72 -2.85 -41.36
C GLU A 458 -13.81 -2.23 -40.47
N LEU A 459 -13.75 -0.93 -40.21
CA LEU A 459 -14.79 -0.19 -39.48
C LEU A 459 -16.11 -0.12 -40.28
N GLY A 460 -16.05 0.02 -41.59
CA GLY A 460 -17.21 -0.03 -42.51
C GLY A 460 -17.86 -1.42 -42.58
N GLU A 461 -17.06 -2.49 -42.55
CA GLU A 461 -17.54 -3.87 -42.51
C GLU A 461 -18.24 -4.17 -41.16
N HIS A 462 -17.66 -3.72 -40.05
CA HIS A 462 -18.28 -3.81 -38.73
C HIS A 462 -19.56 -2.98 -38.61
N ARG A 463 -19.61 -1.76 -39.19
CA ARG A 463 -20.85 -0.96 -39.25
C ARG A 463 -21.94 -1.62 -40.09
N SER A 464 -21.58 -2.19 -41.25
CA SER A 464 -22.51 -2.92 -42.11
C SER A 464 -23.05 -4.18 -41.41
N ARG A 465 -22.23 -4.82 -40.58
CA ARG A 465 -22.61 -5.99 -39.78
C ARG A 465 -23.51 -5.62 -38.60
N ILE A 466 -23.34 -4.44 -38.01
CA ILE A 466 -24.26 -3.86 -37.01
C ILE A 466 -25.60 -3.49 -37.66
N LEU A 467 -25.59 -2.82 -38.81
CA LEU A 467 -26.82 -2.46 -39.54
C LEU A 467 -27.57 -3.69 -40.08
N TYR A 468 -26.87 -4.75 -40.47
CA TYR A 468 -27.48 -6.03 -40.86
C TYR A 468 -28.11 -6.78 -39.65
N LEU A 469 -27.55 -6.60 -38.45
CA LEU A 469 -28.11 -7.16 -37.21
C LEU A 469 -29.28 -6.30 -36.68
N GLU A 470 -29.22 -4.98 -36.84
CA GLU A 470 -30.30 -4.04 -36.52
C GLU A 470 -31.50 -4.20 -37.47
N SER A 471 -31.27 -4.31 -38.79
CA SER A 471 -32.32 -4.63 -39.77
C SER A 471 -32.98 -6.00 -39.51
N ARG A 472 -32.25 -6.97 -38.95
CA ARG A 472 -32.81 -8.26 -38.51
C ARG A 472 -33.53 -8.21 -37.17
N LEU A 473 -33.31 -7.18 -36.37
CA LEU A 473 -34.05 -6.89 -35.14
C LEU A 473 -35.31 -6.06 -35.42
N GLU A 474 -35.29 -5.21 -36.46
CA GLU A 474 -36.46 -4.46 -36.94
C GLU A 474 -37.48 -5.32 -37.70
N ASP A 475 -37.10 -6.45 -38.30
CA ASP A 475 -38.03 -7.44 -38.88
C ASP A 475 -38.77 -8.31 -37.83
N ARG A 476 -38.63 -8.01 -36.52
CA ARG A 476 -39.22 -8.85 -35.45
C ARG A 476 -40.01 -8.15 -34.36
N GLU A 477 -40.34 -6.87 -34.47
CA GLU A 477 -41.36 -6.25 -33.62
C GLU A 477 -42.06 -5.09 -34.35
N VAL A 478 -43.11 -5.49 -35.08
CA VAL A 478 -44.19 -4.64 -35.56
C VAL A 478 -44.94 -4.06 -34.36
N GLY A 479 -45.13 -2.74 -34.33
CA GLY A 479 -46.28 -2.13 -33.63
C GLY A 479 -46.03 -0.78 -32.94
N ASP A 480 -46.32 0.29 -33.68
CA ASP A 480 -46.99 1.54 -33.24
C ASP A 480 -46.45 2.35 -32.03
N HIS A 481 -45.78 3.47 -32.29
CA HIS A 481 -46.33 4.84 -32.50
C HIS A 481 -46.53 5.66 -31.20
N HIS A 482 -45.79 6.78 -31.17
CA HIS A 482 -46.14 8.10 -30.61
C HIS A 482 -46.36 8.23 -29.08
N VAL A 483 -46.10 9.34 -28.37
CA VAL A 483 -45.38 10.63 -28.53
C VAL A 483 -45.54 11.35 -27.17
N SER A 484 -44.62 12.25 -26.85
CA SER A 484 -44.79 13.44 -25.98
C SER A 484 -44.72 13.38 -24.44
N ASP A 485 -43.77 14.21 -23.96
CA ASP A 485 -43.92 15.32 -23.00
C ASP A 485 -43.72 15.15 -21.48
N TRP A 486 -42.57 15.70 -21.04
CA TRP A 486 -42.35 16.73 -20.02
C TRP A 486 -43.34 16.89 -18.83
N ILE A 487 -42.81 16.76 -17.60
CA ILE A 487 -42.77 17.75 -16.46
C ILE A 487 -42.66 17.01 -15.08
N LYS A 488 -41.82 17.58 -14.18
CA LYS A 488 -41.49 17.21 -12.77
C LYS A 488 -42.70 17.34 -11.79
N PRO A 489 -42.64 17.20 -10.43
CA PRO A 489 -41.61 16.71 -9.48
C PRO A 489 -42.14 15.75 -8.36
N GLU A 490 -41.22 15.27 -7.52
CA GLU A 490 -41.34 14.86 -6.09
C GLU A 490 -42.21 13.66 -5.63
N ASP A 491 -41.50 12.78 -4.91
CA ASP A 491 -41.89 11.89 -3.82
C ASP A 491 -43.15 11.02 -3.93
N CYS A 492 -42.92 9.73 -4.21
CA CYS A 492 -43.53 8.63 -3.45
C CYS A 492 -42.80 7.31 -3.73
N PHE A 493 -42.26 6.69 -2.67
CA PHE A 493 -41.86 5.28 -2.66
C PHE A 493 -43.06 4.40 -3.02
N THR A 494 -42.95 3.57 -4.06
CA THR A 494 -43.48 2.18 -4.10
C THR A 494 -43.01 1.44 -5.37
N PRO A 495 -43.00 0.10 -5.35
CA PRO A 495 -41.91 -0.73 -5.88
C PRO A 495 -42.26 -1.39 -7.21
N ALA A 496 -41.31 -1.49 -8.16
CA ALA A 496 -41.41 -2.45 -9.25
C ALA A 496 -40.09 -2.71 -9.99
N ASN A 497 -39.77 -4.00 -10.08
CA ASN A 497 -39.16 -4.67 -11.24
C ASN A 497 -37.71 -4.33 -11.62
N LEU A 498 -36.79 -4.88 -10.82
CA LEU A 498 -35.45 -5.25 -11.28
C LEU A 498 -35.54 -6.41 -12.29
N SER A 499 -35.41 -6.10 -13.58
CA SER A 499 -35.20 -7.08 -14.64
C SER A 499 -33.75 -7.59 -14.61
N ARG A 500 -33.58 -8.90 -14.83
CA ARG A 500 -32.31 -9.59 -14.88
C ARG A 500 -31.53 -9.15 -16.12
N SER A 501 -30.31 -8.65 -15.92
CA SER A 501 -29.07 -9.01 -16.66
C SER A 501 -28.17 -7.79 -16.88
N ASN A 502 -27.26 -7.55 -15.93
CA ASN A 502 -25.91 -6.95 -16.11
C ASN A 502 -25.36 -6.42 -14.78
N ILE A 503 -25.39 -7.25 -13.74
CA ILE A 503 -24.72 -6.93 -12.48
C ILE A 503 -23.46 -7.78 -12.48
N SER A 504 -22.33 -7.11 -12.71
CA SER A 504 -21.00 -7.65 -12.43
C SER A 504 -20.98 -8.17 -11.00
N SER A 505 -20.50 -9.40 -10.82
CA SER A 505 -20.47 -10.05 -9.52
C SER A 505 -19.60 -9.23 -8.55
N LEU A 506 -20.25 -8.65 -7.54
CA LEU A 506 -19.56 -7.89 -6.50
C LEU A 506 -18.97 -8.86 -5.49
N SER A 507 -17.72 -8.65 -5.11
CA SER A 507 -17.09 -9.49 -4.12
C SER A 507 -17.61 -9.19 -2.72
N SER A 508 -17.62 -10.21 -1.85
CA SER A 508 -18.07 -10.03 -0.46
C SER A 508 -17.28 -8.94 0.28
N SER A 509 -15.99 -8.76 -0.07
CA SER A 509 -15.11 -7.73 0.49
C SER A 509 -15.49 -6.32 0.03
N GLU A 510 -15.87 -6.13 -1.24
CA GLU A 510 -16.31 -4.84 -1.77
C GLU A 510 -17.64 -4.41 -1.15
N VAL A 511 -18.58 -5.36 -1.02
CA VAL A 511 -19.87 -5.12 -0.37
C VAL A 511 -19.68 -4.69 1.10
N ILE A 512 -18.81 -5.39 1.85
CA ILE A 512 -18.50 -5.03 3.25
C ILE A 512 -17.85 -3.64 3.32
N ARG A 513 -16.92 -3.32 2.41
CA ARG A 513 -16.23 -2.03 2.37
C ARG A 513 -17.17 -0.87 2.05
N GLY A 514 -18.06 -1.04 1.06
CA GLY A 514 -19.08 -0.05 0.72
C GLY A 514 -20.07 0.17 1.86
N LEU A 515 -20.50 -0.89 2.53
CA LEU A 515 -21.38 -0.79 3.71
C LEU A 515 -20.69 -0.04 4.87
N HIS A 516 -19.39 -0.27 5.12
CA HIS A 516 -18.64 0.49 6.12
C HIS A 516 -18.57 1.99 5.83
N ARG A 517 -18.39 2.37 4.57
CA ARG A 517 -18.38 3.78 4.15
C ARG A 517 -19.77 4.43 4.25
N LEU A 518 -20.82 3.63 4.14
CA LEU A 518 -22.19 4.01 4.44
C LEU A 518 -22.54 3.94 5.94
N GLU A 519 -21.53 3.93 6.82
CA GLU A 519 -21.63 3.93 8.29
C GLU A 519 -22.24 2.66 8.90
N PHE A 520 -22.22 1.52 8.19
CA PHE A 520 -22.55 0.24 8.81
C PHE A 520 -21.35 -0.26 9.63
N VAL A 521 -21.62 -0.67 10.87
CA VAL A 521 -20.60 -1.20 11.78
C VAL A 521 -20.73 -2.73 11.83
N THR A 522 -19.62 -3.45 11.84
CA THR A 522 -19.63 -4.89 12.06
C THR A 522 -20.08 -5.17 13.49
N ASP A 523 -21.19 -5.89 13.64
CA ASP A 523 -21.70 -6.29 14.96
C ASP A 523 -20.97 -7.55 15.44
N HIS A 524 -21.01 -8.60 14.62
CA HIS A 524 -20.28 -9.85 14.87
C HIS A 524 -20.14 -10.66 13.56
N GLN A 525 -19.28 -11.67 13.57
CA GLN A 525 -19.09 -12.59 12.45
C GLN A 525 -19.35 -14.02 12.93
N THR A 526 -20.23 -14.75 12.24
CA THR A 526 -20.58 -16.14 12.56
C THR A 526 -20.25 -17.03 11.37
N GLY A 527 -19.12 -17.74 11.45
CA GLY A 527 -18.64 -18.60 10.37
C GLY A 527 -18.37 -17.80 9.08
N SER A 528 -19.02 -18.20 7.99
CA SER A 528 -18.89 -17.55 6.68
C SER A 528 -19.86 -16.38 6.45
N HIS A 529 -20.34 -15.73 7.51
CA HIS A 529 -21.29 -14.62 7.43
C HIS A 529 -20.86 -13.49 8.35
N VAL A 530 -20.80 -12.28 7.79
CA VAL A 530 -20.52 -11.04 8.50
C VAL A 530 -21.84 -10.31 8.73
N HIS A 531 -22.17 -10.03 9.98
CA HIS A 531 -23.37 -9.30 10.36
C HIS A 531 -23.00 -7.83 10.59
N LEU A 532 -23.65 -6.92 9.85
CA LEU A 532 -23.43 -5.48 9.93
C LEU A 532 -24.70 -4.77 10.41
N LYS A 533 -24.54 -3.67 11.14
CA LYS A 533 -25.62 -2.92 11.77
C LYS A 533 -25.45 -1.41 11.57
N LYS A 534 -26.53 -0.73 11.18
CA LYS A 534 -26.69 0.73 11.23
C LYS A 534 -28.00 1.07 11.94
N THR A 535 -29.09 1.11 11.18
CA THR A 535 -30.47 1.19 11.69
C THR A 535 -31.19 -0.16 11.64
N LEU A 536 -30.78 -1.03 10.71
CA LEU A 536 -31.25 -2.40 10.51
C LEU A 536 -30.06 -3.36 10.40
N PHE A 537 -30.32 -4.65 10.58
CA PHE A 537 -29.30 -5.69 10.48
C PHE A 537 -29.18 -6.22 9.05
N CYS A 538 -27.95 -6.32 8.57
CA CYS A 538 -27.61 -6.86 7.28
C CYS A 538 -26.61 -8.00 7.44
N THR A 539 -26.72 -9.04 6.61
CA THR A 539 -25.82 -10.21 6.67
C THR A 539 -25.18 -10.43 5.31
N VAL A 540 -23.85 -10.41 5.26
CA VAL A 540 -23.07 -10.60 4.03
C VAL A 540 -22.28 -11.91 4.14
N PRO A 541 -22.43 -12.85 3.19
CA PRO A 541 -21.62 -14.07 3.19
C PRO A 541 -20.17 -13.75 2.80
N HIS A 542 -19.20 -14.15 3.61
CA HIS A 542 -17.76 -13.95 3.43
C HIS A 542 -17.02 -15.21 3.90
N PRO A 543 -16.02 -15.78 3.17
CA PRO A 543 -15.19 -15.16 2.14
C PRO A 543 -15.51 -15.65 0.71
N ASN A 544 -16.79 -15.64 0.31
CA ASN A 544 -17.13 -15.97 -1.08
C ASN A 544 -16.60 -14.88 -2.03
N LYS A 545 -16.00 -15.31 -3.16
CA LYS A 545 -15.48 -14.38 -4.18
C LYS A 545 -16.57 -13.49 -4.78
N ASP A 546 -17.79 -14.00 -4.88
CA ASP A 546 -18.93 -13.31 -5.46
C ASP A 546 -20.17 -13.47 -4.57
N VAL A 547 -20.90 -12.39 -4.31
CA VAL A 547 -22.18 -12.44 -3.59
C VAL A 547 -23.31 -12.77 -4.58
N PRO A 548 -24.09 -13.85 -4.35
CA PRO A 548 -25.22 -14.18 -5.22
C PRO A 548 -26.22 -13.02 -5.32
N TYR A 549 -26.79 -12.82 -6.51
CA TYR A 549 -27.74 -11.72 -6.77
C TYR A 549 -28.90 -11.68 -5.77
N GLY A 550 -29.47 -12.83 -5.40
CA GLY A 550 -30.54 -12.90 -4.40
C GLY A 550 -30.12 -12.38 -3.02
N THR A 551 -28.87 -12.64 -2.64
CA THR A 551 -28.29 -12.16 -1.39
C THR A 551 -27.98 -10.66 -1.47
N LEU A 552 -27.43 -10.18 -2.58
CA LEU A 552 -27.19 -8.74 -2.81
C LEU A 552 -28.49 -7.94 -2.78
N LYS A 553 -29.55 -8.44 -3.43
CA LYS A 553 -30.88 -7.82 -3.40
C LYS A 553 -31.44 -7.70 -1.97
N ASN A 554 -31.28 -8.76 -1.16
CA ASN A 554 -31.68 -8.74 0.24
C ASN A 554 -30.87 -7.71 1.03
N ILE A 555 -29.54 -7.62 0.79
CA ILE A 555 -28.66 -6.64 1.44
C ILE A 555 -29.11 -5.21 1.14
N LEU A 556 -29.41 -4.89 -0.13
CA LEU A 556 -29.90 -3.57 -0.55
C LEU A 556 -31.27 -3.25 0.06
N GLN A 557 -32.18 -4.24 0.08
CA GLN A 557 -33.51 -4.09 0.64
C GLN A 557 -33.49 -3.87 2.16
N PHE A 558 -32.70 -4.65 2.91
CA PHE A 558 -32.57 -4.51 4.36
C PHE A 558 -31.74 -3.28 4.76
N GLY A 559 -30.75 -2.92 3.96
CA GLY A 559 -29.94 -1.73 4.16
C GLY A 559 -30.66 -0.42 3.82
N LYS A 560 -31.79 -0.49 3.09
CA LYS A 560 -32.46 0.67 2.46
C LYS A 560 -31.49 1.52 1.62
N ILE A 561 -30.58 0.86 0.92
CA ILE A 561 -29.53 1.47 0.09
C ILE A 561 -29.80 1.12 -1.37
N SER A 562 -29.59 2.06 -2.29
CA SER A 562 -29.68 1.77 -3.73
C SER A 562 -28.41 1.08 -4.25
N GLU A 563 -28.51 0.30 -5.35
CA GLU A 563 -27.30 -0.33 -5.93
C GLU A 563 -26.26 0.73 -6.33
N GLN A 564 -26.71 1.87 -6.86
CA GLN A 564 -25.86 3.00 -7.24
C GLN A 564 -25.13 3.57 -6.02
N GLU A 565 -25.84 3.79 -4.91
CA GLU A 565 -25.28 4.32 -3.66
C GLU A 565 -24.25 3.38 -3.02
N LEU A 566 -24.46 2.06 -3.13
CA LEU A 566 -23.45 1.07 -2.73
C LEU A 566 -22.22 1.11 -3.66
N ARG A 567 -22.43 1.32 -4.97
CA ARG A 567 -21.38 1.44 -5.99
C ARG A 567 -20.51 2.69 -5.83
N ASP A 568 -21.14 3.82 -5.57
CA ASP A 568 -20.48 5.11 -5.37
C ASP A 568 -19.60 5.12 -4.11
N ASN A 569 -19.82 4.16 -3.21
CA ASN A 569 -19.07 3.98 -1.98
C ASN A 569 -18.05 2.81 -2.04
N PHE A 570 -17.81 2.18 -3.19
CA PHE A 570 -16.81 1.10 -3.29
C PHE A 570 -15.36 1.54 -3.12
#